data_AF-A0A918R543-F1
#
_entry.id   AF-A0A918R543-F1
#
_cell.length_a   1.000
_cell.length_b   1.000
_cell.length_c   1.000
_cell.angle_alpha   90.00
_cell.angle_beta   90.00
_cell.angle_gamma   90.00
#
_symmetry.space_group_name_H-M   'P 1'
#
loop_
_entity.id
_entity.type
_entity.pdbx_description
1 polymer ?
#
loop_
_entity_poly.entity_id
_entity_poly.type
_entity_poly.pdbx_seq_one_letter_code
_entity_poly.pdbx_strand_id
1 'polypeptide(L)'
;MFNFGKKPTGEDSQCIVEIINNYSEDSSIKKLISPISDEYYLLDEENQVSICISDNEVILSNHVYLYKKSFNLSFTEDLKKQVKEHMEKEMQALKKTLFNNEINLLEKIKGLSEQRKNSLTIKHNLISS
;
A
#
# COMPACT_ATOMS: atom_id res chain seq x y z
N MET A 1 -6.50 -11.78 -42.50
CA MET A 1 -5.12 -11.30 -42.25
C MET A 1 -5.00 -11.07 -40.76
N PHE A 2 -4.26 -11.93 -40.05
CA PHE A 2 -4.05 -11.79 -38.61
C PHE A 2 -2.91 -10.80 -38.37
N ASN A 3 -3.23 -9.65 -37.77
CA ASN A 3 -2.24 -8.65 -37.41
C ASN A 3 -1.62 -9.08 -36.08
N PHE A 4 -0.51 -9.83 -36.14
CA PHE A 4 0.29 -10.11 -34.95
C PHE A 4 0.92 -8.79 -34.49
N GLY A 5 0.31 -8.17 -33.48
CA GLY A 5 0.89 -7.03 -32.77
C GLY A 5 2.34 -7.36 -32.42
N LYS A 6 3.24 -6.41 -32.73
CA LYS A 6 4.68 -6.52 -32.53
C LYS A 6 4.97 -7.12 -31.14
N LYS A 7 5.69 -8.25 -31.10
CA LYS A 7 6.24 -8.80 -29.86
C LYS A 7 7.01 -7.70 -29.13
N PRO A 8 6.83 -7.51 -27.82
CA PRO A 8 7.66 -6.59 -27.06
C PRO A 8 9.14 -6.94 -27.29
N THR A 9 9.92 -5.99 -27.78
CA THR A 9 11.38 -6.03 -27.72
C THR A 9 11.78 -6.18 -26.25
N GLY A 10 12.75 -7.05 -25.92
CA GLY A 10 13.11 -7.36 -24.53
C GLY A 10 13.48 -6.14 -23.68
N GLU A 11 14.01 -5.09 -24.31
CA GLU A 11 14.34 -3.80 -23.68
C GLU A 11 13.09 -3.08 -23.15
N ASP A 12 12.01 -3.02 -23.92
CA ASP A 12 10.79 -2.34 -23.49
C ASP A 12 10.13 -3.03 -22.29
N SER A 13 10.20 -4.37 -22.22
CA SER A 13 9.68 -5.11 -21.06
C SER A 13 10.51 -4.83 -19.80
N GLN A 14 11.83 -4.71 -19.93
CA GLN A 14 12.71 -4.38 -18.81
C GLN A 14 12.42 -2.97 -18.28
N CYS A 15 12.30 -1.97 -19.17
CA CYS A 15 11.95 -0.62 -18.75
C CYS A 15 10.61 -0.56 -18.01
N ILE A 16 9.59 -1.29 -18.48
CA ILE A 16 8.28 -1.31 -17.80
C ILE A 16 8.38 -1.96 -16.42
N VAL A 17 9.15 -3.04 -16.26
CA VAL A 17 9.41 -3.66 -14.95
C VAL A 17 10.10 -2.67 -14.01
N GLU A 18 11.13 -1.98 -14.48
CA GLU A 18 11.86 -1.00 -13.69
C GLU A 18 10.97 0.16 -13.24
N ILE A 19 10.16 0.71 -14.15
CA ILE A 19 9.21 1.78 -13.84
C ILE A 19 8.21 1.31 -12.79
N ILE A 20 7.59 0.15 -13.00
CA ILE A 20 6.59 -0.38 -12.06
C ILE A 20 7.22 -0.66 -10.70
N ASN A 21 8.43 -1.21 -10.65
CA ASN A 21 9.14 -1.45 -9.39
C ASN A 21 9.42 -0.14 -8.64
N ASN A 22 9.97 0.88 -9.31
CA ASN A 22 10.25 2.16 -8.69
C ASN A 22 8.98 2.81 -8.12
N TYR A 23 7.87 2.79 -8.86
CA TYR A 23 6.58 3.34 -8.40
C TYR A 23 5.94 2.47 -7.30
N SER A 24 6.20 1.16 -7.30
CA SER A 24 5.66 0.22 -6.32
C SER A 24 6.41 0.27 -4.98
N GLU A 25 7.68 0.67 -4.97
CA GLU A 25 8.47 0.85 -3.75
C GLU A 25 8.25 2.22 -3.08
N ASP A 26 7.87 3.25 -3.85
CA ASP A 26 7.62 4.58 -3.30
C ASP A 26 6.32 4.60 -2.48
N SER A 27 6.40 5.07 -1.23
CA SER A 27 5.25 5.19 -0.32
C SER A 27 4.33 6.37 -0.65
N SER A 28 4.81 7.33 -1.44
CA SER A 28 4.07 8.52 -1.85
C SER A 28 3.07 8.20 -2.97
N ILE A 29 3.33 7.11 -3.70
CA ILE A 29 2.50 6.61 -4.78
C ILE A 29 1.32 5.85 -4.20
N LYS A 30 0.10 6.23 -4.61
CA LYS A 30 -1.12 5.54 -4.21
C LYS A 30 -1.27 4.25 -5.01
N LYS A 31 -1.32 3.13 -4.30
CA LYS A 31 -1.48 1.79 -4.85
C LYS A 31 -2.92 1.34 -4.63
N LEU A 32 -3.66 1.12 -5.72
CA LEU A 32 -5.06 0.67 -5.68
C LEU A 32 -5.23 -0.62 -6.47
N ILE A 33 -6.19 -1.44 -6.04
CA ILE A 33 -6.56 -2.68 -6.71
C ILE A 33 -8.05 -2.63 -6.98
N SER A 34 -8.45 -2.99 -8.19
CA SER A 34 -9.84 -3.30 -8.53
C SER A 34 -10.05 -4.81 -8.41
N PRO A 35 -10.72 -5.31 -7.35
CA PRO A 35 -10.81 -6.74 -7.09
C PRO A 35 -11.65 -7.51 -8.14
N ILE A 36 -12.56 -6.81 -8.82
CA ILE A 36 -13.48 -7.42 -9.79
C ILE A 36 -12.78 -7.61 -11.14
N SER A 37 -12.00 -6.61 -11.57
CA SER A 37 -11.25 -6.65 -12.83
C SER A 37 -9.81 -7.14 -12.67
N ASP A 38 -9.36 -7.41 -11.44
CA ASP A 38 -7.97 -7.71 -11.08
C ASP A 38 -6.97 -6.68 -11.64
N GLU A 39 -7.39 -5.42 -11.73
CA GLU A 39 -6.55 -4.34 -12.24
C GLU A 39 -5.80 -3.65 -11.11
N TYR A 40 -4.53 -3.36 -11.35
CA TYR A 40 -3.66 -2.68 -10.40
C TYR A 40 -3.38 -1.29 -10.90
N TYR A 41 -3.49 -0.31 -10.01
CA TYR A 41 -3.33 1.10 -10.31
C TYR A 41 -2.24 1.68 -9.41
N LEU A 42 -1.25 2.35 -10.02
CA LEU A 42 -0.24 3.14 -9.34
C LEU A 42 -0.46 4.60 -9.74
N LEU A 43 -0.82 5.43 -8.77
CA LEU A 43 -1.18 6.82 -8.99
C LEU A 43 -0.16 7.73 -8.33
N ASP A 44 0.57 8.46 -9.16
CA ASP A 44 1.47 9.52 -8.76
C ASP A 44 0.75 10.87 -8.87
N GLU A 45 0.39 11.44 -7.72
CA GLU A 45 -0.27 12.75 -7.67
C GLU A 45 0.70 13.89 -7.93
N GLU A 46 2.00 13.73 -7.64
CA GLU A 46 3.01 14.78 -7.82
C GLU A 46 3.34 14.96 -9.30
N ASN A 47 3.67 13.87 -9.99
CA ASN A 47 3.99 13.89 -11.41
C ASN A 47 2.75 13.77 -12.32
N GLN A 48 1.57 13.60 -11.72
CA GLN A 48 0.29 13.39 -12.41
C GLN A 48 0.31 12.21 -13.38
N VAL A 49 1.03 11.15 -13.01
CA VAL A 49 1.18 9.92 -13.80
C VAL A 49 0.30 8.83 -13.19
N SER A 50 -0.43 8.13 -14.04
CA SER A 50 -1.29 7.00 -13.68
C SER A 50 -0.88 5.78 -14.47
N ILE A 51 -0.49 4.73 -13.76
CA ILE A 51 -0.13 3.43 -14.32
C ILE A 51 -1.25 2.45 -14.00
N CYS A 52 -1.75 1.75 -15.02
CA CYS A 52 -2.72 0.67 -14.89
C CYS A 52 -2.12 -0.61 -15.45
N ILE A 53 -2.21 -1.70 -14.69
CA ILE A 53 -1.77 -3.05 -15.06
C ILE A 53 -3.01 -3.93 -15.10
N SER A 54 -3.40 -4.35 -16.30
CA SER A 54 -4.49 -5.28 -16.57
C SER A 54 -3.93 -6.62 -17.07
N ASP A 55 -4.79 -7.61 -17.30
CA ASP A 55 -4.36 -8.97 -17.70
C ASP A 55 -3.48 -9.02 -18.94
N ASN A 56 -3.79 -8.22 -19.96
CA ASN A 56 -3.10 -8.31 -21.25
C ASN A 56 -2.40 -7.02 -21.64
N GLU A 57 -2.43 -6.00 -20.79
CA GLU A 57 -1.91 -4.67 -21.12
C GLU A 57 -1.45 -3.89 -19.90
N VAL A 58 -0.47 -3.04 -20.17
CA VAL A 58 -0.02 -2.01 -19.25
C VAL A 58 -0.26 -0.66 -19.91
N ILE A 59 -0.88 0.24 -19.16
CA ILE A 59 -1.22 1.59 -19.59
C ILE A 59 -0.47 2.55 -18.67
N LEU A 60 0.30 3.47 -19.25
CA LEU A 60 0.91 4.60 -18.55
C LEU A 60 0.33 5.86 -19.15
N SER A 61 -0.29 6.68 -18.33
CA SER A 61 -1.00 7.86 -18.79
C SER A 61 -0.72 9.05 -17.90
N ASN A 62 -0.73 10.23 -18.49
CA ASN A 62 -0.83 11.49 -17.76
C ASN A 62 -1.76 12.43 -18.55
N HIS A 63 -1.80 13.72 -18.17
CA HIS A 63 -2.61 14.73 -18.85
C HIS A 63 -2.17 15.04 -20.30
N VAL A 64 -1.00 14.58 -20.74
CA VAL A 64 -0.40 14.89 -22.07
C VAL A 64 -0.28 13.65 -22.95
N TYR A 65 0.04 12.49 -22.39
CA TYR A 65 0.37 11.27 -23.11
C TYR A 65 -0.40 10.07 -22.61
N LEU A 66 -0.63 9.14 -23.54
CA LEU A 66 -1.16 7.81 -23.28
C LEU A 66 -0.23 6.79 -23.94
N TYR A 67 0.51 6.07 -23.12
CA TYR A 67 1.25 4.89 -23.52
C TYR A 67 0.41 3.66 -23.20
N LYS A 68 0.17 2.83 -24.21
CA LYS A 68 -0.57 1.58 -24.07
C LYS A 68 0.19 0.48 -24.78
N LYS A 69 0.50 -0.59 -24.05
CA LYS A 69 1.20 -1.74 -24.63
C LYS A 69 0.64 -3.05 -24.12
N SER A 70 0.42 -3.96 -25.05
CA SER A 70 -0.02 -5.32 -24.74
C SER A 70 1.17 -6.20 -24.41
N PHE A 71 1.03 -6.99 -23.35
CA PHE A 71 2.02 -7.95 -22.87
C PHE A 71 1.39 -9.33 -22.74
N ASN A 72 2.23 -10.35 -22.52
CA ASN A 72 1.74 -11.69 -22.20
C ASN A 72 1.14 -11.71 -20.78
N LEU A 73 0.11 -12.53 -20.57
CA LEU A 73 -0.54 -12.72 -19.28
C LEU A 73 0.46 -13.10 -18.17
N SER A 74 1.42 -13.97 -18.48
CA SER A 74 2.44 -14.35 -17.48
C SER A 74 3.26 -13.17 -16.98
N PHE A 75 3.54 -12.20 -17.86
CA PHE A 75 4.34 -11.02 -17.52
C PHE A 75 3.54 -10.02 -16.69
N THR A 76 2.28 -9.79 -17.04
CA THR A 76 1.39 -8.92 -16.25
C THR A 76 1.06 -9.53 -14.89
N GLU A 77 0.86 -10.85 -14.80
CA GLU A 77 0.69 -11.57 -13.53
C GLU A 77 1.89 -11.41 -12.60
N ASP A 78 3.12 -11.52 -13.13
CA ASP A 78 4.35 -11.31 -12.35
C ASP A 78 4.41 -9.88 -11.79
N LEU A 79 4.07 -8.87 -12.61
CA LEU A 79 4.02 -7.48 -12.17
C LEU A 79 2.95 -7.24 -11.10
N LYS A 80 1.74 -7.76 -11.31
CA LYS A 80 0.65 -7.68 -10.33
C LYS A 80 1.05 -8.30 -9.00
N LYS A 81 1.69 -9.47 -9.05
CA LYS A 81 2.18 -10.17 -7.86
C LYS A 81 3.20 -9.33 -7.09
N GLN A 82 4.15 -8.70 -7.77
CA GLN A 82 5.12 -7.80 -7.15
C GLN A 82 4.44 -6.63 -6.43
N VAL A 83 3.50 -5.95 -7.10
CA VAL A 83 2.74 -4.84 -6.49
C VAL A 83 1.95 -5.31 -5.28
N LYS A 84 1.30 -6.47 -5.37
CA LYS A 84 0.56 -7.07 -4.26
C LYS A 84 1.45 -7.36 -3.06
N GLU A 85 2.63 -7.94 -3.28
CA GLU A 85 3.59 -8.24 -2.20
C GLU A 85 4.05 -6.96 -1.47
N HIS A 86 4.28 -5.86 -2.20
CA HIS A 86 4.61 -4.57 -1.60
C HIS A 86 3.46 -4.01 -0.76
N MET A 87 2.23 -4.02 -1.28
CA MET A 87 1.06 -3.59 -0.53
C MET A 87 0.84 -4.43 0.74
N GLU A 88 1.10 -5.75 0.67
CA GLU A 88 1.00 -6.63 1.84
C GLU A 88 2.06 -6.30 2.90
N LYS A 89 3.30 -6.01 2.51
CA LYS A 89 4.37 -5.58 3.43
C LYS A 89 4.01 -4.27 4.13
N GLU A 90 3.54 -3.27 3.38
CA GLU A 90 3.09 -1.98 3.94
C GLU A 90 1.93 -2.19 4.93
N MET A 91 0.94 -3.00 4.56
CA MET A 91 -0.20 -3.32 5.41
C MET A 91 0.23 -4.03 6.70
N GLN A 92 1.20 -4.95 6.63
CA GLN A 92 1.74 -5.61 7.82
C GLN A 92 2.48 -4.63 8.73
N ALA A 93 3.29 -3.72 8.16
CA ALA A 93 3.97 -2.68 8.92
C ALA A 93 2.97 -1.75 9.62
N LEU A 94 1.92 -1.32 8.89
CA LEU A 94 0.84 -0.50 9.44
C LEU A 94 0.12 -1.21 10.59
N LYS A 95 -0.25 -2.49 10.41
CA LYS A 95 -0.91 -3.30 11.45
C LYS A 95 -0.09 -3.38 12.73
N LYS A 96 1.23 -3.60 12.62
CA LYS A 96 2.14 -3.62 13.78
C LYS A 96 2.14 -2.28 14.52
N THR A 97 2.21 -1.17 13.78
CA THR A 97 2.20 0.18 14.37
C THR A 97 0.87 0.47 15.07
N LEU A 98 -0.26 0.15 14.44
CA LEU A 98 -1.58 0.32 15.03
C LEU A 98 -1.74 -0.51 16.31
N PHE A 99 -1.30 -1.76 16.30
CA PHE A 99 -1.37 -2.65 17.46
C PHE A 99 -0.53 -2.13 18.64
N ASN A 100 0.70 -1.67 18.37
CA ASN A 100 1.54 -1.06 19.42
C ASN A 100 0.91 0.21 19.99
N ASN A 101 0.31 1.04 19.14
CA ASN A 101 -0.38 2.26 19.59
C ASN A 101 -1.59 1.94 20.46
N GLU A 102 -2.35 0.90 20.12
CA GLU A 102 -3.50 0.44 20.92
C GLU A 102 -3.08 -0.07 22.30
N ILE A 103 -2.03 -0.90 22.37
CA ILE A 103 -1.49 -1.38 23.65
C ILE A 103 -1.04 -0.20 24.52
N ASN A 104 -0.28 0.74 23.94
CA ASN A 104 0.18 1.92 24.66
C ASN A 104 -0.99 2.78 25.18
N LEU A 105 -2.09 2.85 24.43
CA LEU A 105 -3.29 3.57 24.87
C LEU A 105 -3.98 2.85 26.03
N LEU A 106 -4.10 1.51 25.96
CA LEU A 106 -4.68 0.69 27.03
C LEU A 106 -3.84 0.78 28.32
N GLU A 107 -2.51 0.77 28.21
CA GLU A 107 -1.62 0.96 29.36
C GLU A 107 -1.80 2.35 30.00
N LYS A 108 -1.93 3.41 29.20
CA LYS A 108 -2.21 4.76 29.71
C LYS A 108 -3.55 4.82 30.43
N ILE A 109 -4.60 4.21 29.88
CA ILE A 109 -5.93 4.16 30.51
C ILE A 109 -5.87 3.40 31.83
N LYS A 110 -5.15 2.27 31.87
CA LYS A 110 -4.95 1.49 33.10
C LYS A 110 -4.23 2.30 34.17
N GLY A 111 -3.14 2.99 33.81
CA GLY A 111 -2.41 3.88 34.74
C GLY A 111 -3.29 5.00 35.30
N LEU A 112 -4.11 5.64 34.46
CA LEU A 112 -5.07 6.66 34.89
C LEU A 112 -6.15 6.11 35.84
N SER A 113 -6.64 4.90 35.57
CA SER A 113 -7.61 4.21 36.44
C SER A 113 -7.02 3.91 37.83
N GLU A 114 -5.77 3.43 37.87
CA GLU A 114 -5.04 3.13 39.11
C GLU A 114 -4.70 4.40 39.91
N GLN A 115 -4.31 5.49 39.23
CA GLN A 115 -4.12 6.80 39.87
C GLN A 115 -5.41 7.34 40.51
N ARG A 116 -6.56 7.16 39.86
CA ARG A 116 -7.87 7.58 40.40
C ARG A 116 -8.23 6.80 41.66
N LYS A 117 -7.89 5.51 41.72
CA LYS A 117 -8.07 4.65 42.91
C LYS A 117 -7.20 5.10 44.08
N ASN A 118 -5.96 5.48 43.81
CA ASN A 118 -5.02 5.96 44.84
C ASN A 118 -5.40 7.36 45.37
N SER A 119 -5.95 8.25 44.54
CA SER A 119 -6.42 9.57 44.98
C SER A 119 -7.70 9.53 45.84
N LEU A 120 -8.51 8.47 45.75
CA LEU A 120 -9.67 8.24 46.63
C LEU A 120 -9.27 7.62 47.98
N THR A 121 -8.05 7.11 48.09
CA THR A 121 -7.51 6.50 49.31
C THR A 121 -6.70 7.53 50.10
N ILE A 122 -7.23 8.74 50.30
CA ILE A 122 -6.66 9.68 51.27
C ILE A 122 -7.09 9.18 52.66
N LYS A 123 -6.11 8.71 53.44
CA LYS A 123 -6.24 8.12 54.77
C LYS A 123 -7.08 9.01 55.70
N HIS A 124 -8.23 8.51 56.14
CA HIS A 124 -8.83 8.96 57.39
C HIS A 124 -7.94 8.48 58.55
N ASN A 125 -6.96 9.30 58.94
CA ASN A 125 -6.32 9.16 60.25
C ASN A 125 -7.35 9.58 61.31
N LEU A 126 -8.18 8.62 61.75
CA LEU A 126 -8.98 8.78 62.97
C LEU A 126 -8.04 8.52 64.16
N ILE A 127 -7.52 9.61 64.71
CA ILE A 127 -6.89 9.62 66.03
C ILE A 127 -8.03 9.43 67.04
N SER A 128 -8.13 8.25 67.63
CA SER A 128 -9.03 7.96 68.76
C SER A 128 -8.33 8.39 70.07
N SER A 129 -8.85 9.45 70.70
CA SER A 129 -8.59 9.81 72.11
C SER A 129 -9.46 8.99 73.06
#